data_AF-A0A5C7PJI4-F1
#
_entry.id   AF-A0A5C7PJI4-F1
#
_cell.length_a   1.000
_cell.length_b   1.000
_cell.length_c   1.000
_cell.angle_alpha   90.00
_cell.angle_beta   90.00
_cell.angle_gamma   90.00
#
_symmetry.space_group_name_H-M   'P 1'
#
loop_
_entity.id
_entity.type
_entity.pdbx_description
1 polymer ?
#
loop_
_entity_poly.entity_id
_entity_poly.type
_entity_poly.pdbx_seq_one_letter_code
_entity_poly.pdbx_strand_id
1 'polypeptide(L)'
;MSGPVIRVDGVFDRKLTPEELEAAEGAIADSEFANFANDAEWLDYGFYDTGFHFGWIYSPDGERFCDFLANLVPGVSCTVEVDWDECDEPGKSTLFYGPRALEMEIKHVEDQITNLNNRLIDLNNRLINLRKQAAEAETAG
;
A
#
# COMPACT_ATOMS: atom_id res chain seq x y z
N MET A 1 1.93 -18.57 -12.30
CA MET A 1 2.98 -17.58 -12.61
C MET A 1 3.67 -17.28 -11.28
N SER A 2 4.99 -17.40 -11.20
CA SER A 2 5.78 -17.20 -9.97
C SER A 2 6.58 -15.89 -10.07
N GLY A 3 6.22 -14.89 -9.29
CA GLY A 3 6.77 -13.53 -9.36
C GLY A 3 6.12 -12.64 -8.31
N PRO A 4 6.72 -11.48 -8.01
CA PRO A 4 6.22 -10.58 -6.99
C PRO A 4 4.81 -10.13 -7.29
N VAL A 5 3.99 -10.07 -6.25
CA VAL A 5 2.69 -9.41 -6.31
C VAL A 5 2.91 -8.00 -5.81
N ILE A 6 2.47 -7.01 -6.58
CA ILE A 6 2.60 -5.60 -6.21
C ILE A 6 1.23 -4.99 -5.94
N ARG A 7 1.18 -4.03 -5.04
CA ARG A 7 0.05 -3.14 -4.82
C ARG A 7 0.52 -1.72 -5.05
N VAL A 8 -0.29 -0.92 -5.74
CA VAL A 8 0.10 0.46 -6.08
C VAL A 8 -0.97 1.43 -5.64
N ASP A 9 -0.62 2.32 -4.72
CA ASP A 9 -1.47 3.42 -4.28
C ASP A 9 -0.84 4.74 -4.71
N GLY A 10 -1.64 5.77 -4.96
CA GLY A 10 -1.06 7.07 -5.26
C GLY A 10 -1.98 8.25 -5.06
N VAL A 11 -1.34 9.42 -5.10
CA VAL A 11 -1.94 10.72 -4.85
C VAL A 11 -1.60 11.66 -5.99
N PHE A 12 -2.53 12.56 -6.29
CA PHE A 12 -2.31 13.64 -7.25
C PHE A 12 -1.87 14.90 -6.50
N ASP A 13 -0.91 15.64 -7.05
CA ASP A 13 -0.49 16.95 -6.51
C ASP A 13 -1.59 18.01 -6.60
N ARG A 14 -2.58 17.78 -7.47
CA ARG A 14 -3.76 18.61 -7.64
C ARG A 14 -4.99 17.74 -7.88
N LYS A 15 -6.17 18.31 -7.63
CA LYS A 15 -7.43 17.70 -8.08
C LYS A 15 -7.44 17.62 -9.61
N LEU A 16 -7.70 16.43 -10.14
CA LEU A 16 -7.94 16.22 -11.56
C LEU A 16 -9.33 16.71 -11.94
N THR A 17 -9.49 17.20 -13.16
CA THR A 17 -10.83 17.43 -13.71
C THR A 17 -11.49 16.08 -14.03
N PRO A 18 -12.83 16.02 -14.15
CA PRO A 18 -13.50 14.78 -14.57
C PRO A 18 -12.99 14.24 -15.91
N GLU A 19 -12.68 15.12 -16.87
CA GLU A 19 -12.13 14.75 -18.19
C GLU A 19 -10.72 14.15 -18.08
N GLU A 20 -9.88 14.70 -17.20
CA GLU A 20 -8.55 14.14 -16.91
C GLU A 20 -8.63 12.80 -16.19
N LEU A 21 -9.62 12.63 -15.31
CA LEU A 21 -9.88 11.37 -14.62
C LEU A 21 -10.32 10.28 -15.61
N GLU A 22 -11.30 10.60 -16.47
CA GLU A 22 -11.81 9.70 -17.51
C GLU A 22 -10.70 9.32 -18.51
N ALA A 23 -9.85 10.28 -18.90
CA ALA A 23 -8.70 10.01 -19.77
C ALA A 23 -7.66 9.10 -19.09
N ALA A 24 -7.38 9.29 -17.80
CA ALA A 24 -6.48 8.44 -17.04
C ALA A 24 -7.06 7.02 -16.90
N GLU A 25 -8.35 6.89 -16.55
CA GLU A 25 -9.05 5.61 -16.46
C GLU A 25 -9.02 4.85 -17.79
N GLY A 26 -9.34 5.53 -18.90
CA GLY A 26 -9.32 4.95 -20.24
C GLY A 26 -7.92 4.50 -20.67
N ALA A 27 -6.90 5.32 -20.43
CA ALA A 27 -5.52 4.97 -20.76
C ALA A 27 -4.99 3.76 -19.97
N ILE A 28 -5.45 3.57 -18.73
CA ILE A 28 -5.10 2.37 -17.95
C ILE A 28 -5.81 1.16 -18.51
N ALA A 29 -7.12 1.26 -18.79
CA ALA A 29 -7.90 0.19 -19.38
C ALA A 29 -7.34 -0.28 -20.74
N ASP A 30 -6.79 0.65 -21.53
CA ASP A 30 -6.18 0.37 -22.83
C ASP A 30 -4.67 0.02 -22.76
N SER A 31 -4.06 0.11 -21.58
CA SER A 31 -2.62 -0.12 -21.42
C SER A 31 -2.27 -1.61 -21.48
N GLU A 32 -1.01 -1.91 -21.81
CA GLU A 32 -0.48 -3.27 -21.65
C GLU A 32 -0.57 -3.78 -20.20
N PHE A 33 -0.68 -2.87 -19.21
CA PHE A 33 -0.90 -3.19 -17.80
C PHE A 33 -2.30 -3.70 -17.51
N ALA A 34 -3.33 -3.28 -18.26
CA ALA A 34 -4.67 -3.88 -18.14
C ALA A 34 -4.68 -5.37 -18.52
N ASN A 35 -3.79 -5.81 -19.40
CA ASN A 35 -3.66 -7.24 -19.74
C ASN A 35 -3.03 -8.06 -18.61
N PHE A 36 -2.14 -7.48 -17.80
CA PHE A 36 -1.64 -8.13 -16.57
C PHE A 36 -2.68 -8.17 -15.46
N ALA A 37 -3.55 -7.18 -15.47
CA ALA A 37 -4.57 -6.99 -14.46
C ALA A 37 -5.83 -7.84 -14.75
N ASN A 38 -6.21 -8.04 -16.02
CA ASN A 38 -7.37 -8.85 -16.43
C ASN A 38 -7.21 -10.37 -16.23
N ASP A 39 -5.99 -10.90 -16.18
CA ASP A 39 -5.75 -12.31 -15.83
C ASP A 39 -5.77 -12.58 -14.32
N ALA A 40 -5.73 -11.52 -13.50
CA ALA A 40 -5.94 -11.61 -12.07
C ALA A 40 -7.43 -11.41 -11.78
N GLU A 41 -8.10 -12.44 -11.25
CA GLU A 41 -9.48 -12.34 -10.69
C GLU A 41 -9.61 -11.34 -9.50
N TRP A 42 -8.63 -10.45 -9.32
CA TRP A 42 -8.34 -9.64 -8.12
C TRP A 42 -8.18 -8.15 -8.41
N LEU A 43 -8.63 -7.67 -9.56
CA LEU A 43 -8.60 -6.25 -9.90
C LEU A 43 -9.60 -5.44 -9.06
N ASP A 44 -9.17 -5.05 -7.86
CA ASP A 44 -9.75 -3.94 -7.11
C ASP A 44 -8.95 -2.67 -7.46
N TYR A 45 -9.42 -1.89 -8.43
CA TYR A 45 -8.82 -0.59 -8.74
C TYR A 45 -9.88 0.49 -8.78
N GLY A 46 -9.46 1.70 -8.44
CA GLY A 46 -10.36 2.84 -8.41
C GLY A 46 -9.62 4.17 -8.35
N PHE A 47 -10.21 5.15 -9.01
CA PHE A 47 -9.79 6.53 -8.91
C PHE A 47 -10.70 7.30 -7.95
N TYR A 48 -10.12 8.29 -7.30
CA TYR A 48 -10.82 9.22 -6.43
C TYR A 48 -10.30 10.63 -6.68
N ASP A 49 -11.04 11.64 -6.20
CA ASP A 49 -10.77 13.06 -6.46
C ASP A 49 -9.31 13.50 -6.23
N THR A 50 -8.59 12.81 -5.34
CA THR A 50 -7.24 13.17 -4.90
C THR A 50 -6.20 12.06 -5.12
N GLY A 51 -6.55 10.96 -5.78
CA GLY A 51 -5.62 9.85 -5.97
C GLY A 51 -6.24 8.62 -6.60
N PHE A 52 -5.58 7.49 -6.42
CA PHE A 52 -5.99 6.22 -7.00
C PHE A 52 -5.47 5.04 -6.17
N HIS A 53 -6.08 3.88 -6.40
CA HIS A 53 -5.66 2.60 -5.86
C HIS A 53 -5.67 1.58 -6.99
N PHE A 54 -4.60 0.80 -7.06
CA PHE A 54 -4.51 -0.46 -7.76
C PHE A 54 -4.23 -1.55 -6.72
N GLY A 55 -5.12 -2.53 -6.66
CA GLY A 55 -5.00 -3.70 -5.82
C GLY A 55 -3.79 -4.56 -6.16
N TRP A 56 -3.78 -5.77 -5.62
CA TRP A 56 -2.68 -6.71 -5.83
C TRP A 56 -2.65 -7.20 -7.28
N ILE A 57 -1.70 -6.69 -8.05
CA ILE A 57 -1.44 -7.08 -9.44
C ILE A 57 -0.16 -7.89 -9.53
N TYR A 58 -0.18 -8.92 -10.38
CA TYR A 58 1.03 -9.64 -10.72
C TYR A 58 1.84 -8.79 -11.69
N SER A 59 3.00 -8.30 -11.26
CA SER A 59 3.87 -7.51 -12.13
C SER A 59 5.32 -7.98 -12.00
N PRO A 60 5.98 -8.36 -13.11
CA PRO A 60 7.41 -8.61 -13.08
C PRO A 60 8.23 -7.32 -12.86
N ASP A 61 7.64 -6.12 -12.96
CA ASP A 61 8.33 -4.84 -12.93
C ASP A 61 7.41 -3.70 -12.44
N GLY A 62 7.36 -3.48 -11.12
CA GLY A 62 6.55 -2.41 -10.51
C GLY A 62 7.06 -1.00 -10.81
N GLU A 63 8.35 -0.83 -11.10
CA GLU A 63 8.94 0.45 -11.47
C GLU A 63 8.38 0.98 -12.79
N ARG A 64 8.27 0.12 -13.80
CA ARG A 64 7.66 0.48 -15.10
C ARG A 64 6.22 0.96 -14.98
N PHE A 65 5.46 0.41 -14.04
CA PHE A 65 4.09 0.83 -13.81
C PHE A 65 4.04 2.25 -13.22
N CYS A 66 4.93 2.58 -12.30
CA CYS A 66 5.05 3.94 -11.77
C CYS A 66 5.49 4.94 -12.84
N ASP A 67 6.43 4.57 -13.71
CA ASP A 67 6.84 5.41 -14.85
C ASP A 67 5.69 5.64 -15.83
N PHE A 68 4.91 4.60 -16.11
CA PHE A 68 3.70 4.71 -16.93
C PHE A 68 2.69 5.68 -16.31
N LEU A 69 2.40 5.54 -15.02
CA LEU A 69 1.50 6.46 -14.30
C LEU A 69 2.03 7.89 -14.29
N ALA A 70 3.35 8.09 -14.10
CA ALA A 70 3.99 9.41 -14.10
C ALA A 70 3.89 10.11 -15.46
N ASN A 71 3.95 9.35 -16.55
CA ASN A 71 3.75 9.87 -17.90
C ASN A 71 2.28 10.18 -18.21
N LEU A 72 1.36 9.39 -17.65
CA LEU A 72 -0.07 9.54 -17.87
C LEU A 72 -0.66 10.72 -17.09
N VAL A 73 -0.25 10.89 -15.83
CA VAL A 73 -0.77 11.93 -14.93
C VAL A 73 0.38 12.78 -14.40
N PRO A 74 0.59 14.00 -14.94
CA PRO A 74 1.63 14.90 -14.45
C PRO A 74 1.42 15.26 -12.97
N GLY A 75 2.47 15.16 -12.17
CA GLY A 75 2.42 15.44 -10.72
C GLY A 75 1.78 14.31 -9.91
N VAL A 76 1.81 13.08 -10.42
CA VAL A 76 1.43 11.90 -9.63
C VAL A 76 2.57 11.46 -8.73
N SER A 77 2.23 11.10 -7.49
CA SER A 77 3.14 10.40 -6.58
C SER A 77 2.50 9.08 -6.18
N CYS A 78 3.30 8.02 -6.07
CA CYS A 78 2.78 6.69 -5.79
C CYS A 78 3.69 5.86 -4.90
N THR A 79 3.08 4.87 -4.25
CA THR A 79 3.71 3.84 -3.45
C THR A 79 3.53 2.49 -4.12
N VAL A 80 4.60 1.71 -4.20
CA VAL A 80 4.56 0.31 -4.62
C VAL A 80 4.88 -0.55 -3.42
N GLU A 81 3.90 -1.29 -2.93
CA GLU A 81 4.13 -2.37 -1.98
C GLU A 81 4.41 -3.66 -2.76
N VAL A 82 5.52 -4.31 -2.46
CA VAL A 82 5.91 -5.56 -3.10
C VAL A 82 5.86 -6.68 -2.07
N ASP A 83 5.11 -7.73 -2.37
CA ASP A 83 5.06 -8.98 -1.60
C ASP A 83 5.80 -10.07 -2.37
N TRP A 84 6.89 -10.56 -1.78
CA TRP A 84 7.73 -11.60 -2.37
C TRP A 84 7.34 -12.95 -1.79
N ASP A 85 6.54 -13.73 -2.52
CA ASP A 85 6.04 -15.02 -2.03
C ASP A 85 7.05 -16.18 -2.17
N GLU A 86 8.06 -16.10 -3.05
CA GLU A 86 8.79 -17.32 -3.50
C GLU A 86 10.33 -17.30 -3.50
N CYS A 87 11.00 -16.36 -2.82
CA CYS A 87 12.47 -16.43 -2.66
C CYS A 87 12.87 -16.37 -1.18
N ASP A 88 14.06 -16.88 -0.85
CA ASP A 88 14.60 -17.26 0.48
C ASP A 88 14.41 -16.28 1.67
N GLU A 89 13.85 -15.08 1.45
CA GLU A 89 13.47 -14.12 2.47
C GLU A 89 12.04 -13.59 2.19
N PRO A 90 10.99 -14.15 2.83
CA PRO A 90 9.65 -13.57 2.75
C PRO A 90 9.68 -12.17 3.34
N GLY A 91 9.20 -11.19 2.58
CA GLY A 91 9.34 -9.80 2.95
C GLY A 91 8.39 -8.88 2.20
N LYS A 92 8.01 -7.79 2.87
CA LYS A 92 7.27 -6.68 2.28
C LYS A 92 8.20 -5.49 2.17
N SER A 93 8.29 -4.91 0.99
CA SER A 93 9.00 -3.65 0.76
C SER A 93 8.06 -2.62 0.18
N THR A 94 8.12 -1.39 0.67
CA THR A 94 7.38 -0.25 0.11
C THR A 94 8.38 0.69 -0.58
N LEU A 95 8.15 0.97 -1.85
CA LEU A 95 8.91 1.92 -2.66
C LEU A 95 8.04 3.16 -2.90
N PHE A 96 8.67 4.33 -2.97
CA PHE A 96 7.99 5.63 -3.09
C PHE A 96 8.48 6.37 -4.33
N TYR A 97 7.56 6.86 -5.17
CA TYR A 97 7.84 7.54 -6.44
C TYR A 97 7.11 8.87 -6.54
N GLY A 98 7.68 9.78 -7.33
CA GLY A 98 7.08 11.07 -7.67
C GLY A 98 7.44 12.22 -6.72
N PRO A 99 6.89 13.43 -6.98
CA PRO A 99 7.26 14.67 -6.28
C PRO A 99 6.95 14.65 -4.78
N ARG A 100 5.97 13.87 -4.33
CA ARG A 100 5.58 13.72 -2.92
C ARG A 100 6.09 12.43 -2.28
N ALA A 101 7.03 11.72 -2.91
CA ALA A 101 7.57 10.47 -2.39
C ALA A 101 8.05 10.59 -0.93
N LEU A 102 8.79 11.66 -0.61
CA LEU A 102 9.28 11.90 0.74
C LEU A 102 8.15 12.16 1.75
N GLU A 103 7.11 12.91 1.36
CA GLU A 103 5.95 13.15 2.23
C GLU A 103 5.18 11.85 2.50
N MET A 104 5.04 11.00 1.48
CA MET A 104 4.41 9.69 1.61
C MET A 104 5.25 8.75 2.48
N GLU A 105 6.57 8.76 2.34
CA GLU A 105 7.49 7.97 3.17
C GLU A 105 7.42 8.40 4.64
N ILE A 106 7.43 9.71 4.92
CA ILE A 106 7.26 10.24 6.27
C ILE A 106 5.94 9.77 6.87
N LYS A 107 4.83 9.95 6.15
CA LYS A 107 3.51 9.52 6.62
C LYS A 107 3.45 8.01 6.87
N HIS A 108 4.05 7.20 5.99
CA HIS A 108 4.13 5.76 6.16
C HIS A 108 4.86 5.38 7.45
N VAL A 109 5.98 6.04 7.75
CA VAL A 109 6.73 5.83 8.99
C VAL A 109 5.91 6.30 10.22
N GLU A 110 5.20 7.42 10.13
CA GLU A 110 4.30 7.90 11.20
C GLU A 110 3.17 6.91 11.51
N ASP A 111 2.58 6.31 10.48
CA ASP A 111 1.55 5.27 10.61
C ASP A 111 2.12 4.00 11.25
N GLN A 112 3.34 3.59 10.88
CA GLN A 112 4.05 2.47 11.52
C GLN A 112 4.31 2.73 13.01
N ILE A 113 4.79 3.93 13.36
CA ILE A 113 5.01 4.34 14.76
C ILE A 113 3.70 4.29 15.55
N THR A 114 2.62 4.81 14.97
CA THR A 114 1.29 4.80 15.60
C THR A 114 0.80 3.37 15.87
N ASN A 115 0.98 2.45 14.90
CA ASN A 115 0.64 1.04 15.08
C ASN A 115 1.46 0.40 16.20
N LEU A 116 2.79 0.61 16.21
CA LEU A 116 3.67 0.09 17.25
C LEU A 116 3.28 0.60 18.64
N ASN A 117 2.93 1.88 18.77
CA ASN A 117 2.45 2.46 20.03
C ASN A 117 1.14 1.81 20.49
N ASN A 118 0.17 1.59 19.59
CA ASN A 118 -1.08 0.90 19.92
C ASN A 118 -0.83 -0.54 20.41
N ARG A 119 0.09 -1.26 19.75
CA ARG A 119 0.49 -2.62 20.18
C ARG A 119 1.16 -2.61 21.54
N LEU A 120 2.00 -1.61 21.84
CA LEU A 120 2.64 -1.48 23.15
C LEU A 120 1.61 -1.20 24.26
N ILE A 121 0.61 -0.37 23.99
CA ILE A 121 -0.50 -0.13 24.92
C ILE A 121 -1.28 -1.42 25.20
N ASP A 122 -1.63 -2.18 24.16
CA ASP A 122 -2.32 -3.48 24.32
C ASP A 122 -1.50 -4.46 25.18
N LEU A 123 -0.20 -4.61 24.87
CA LEU A 123 0.69 -5.49 25.63
C LEU A 123 0.81 -5.06 27.09
N ASN A 124 0.89 -3.75 27.37
CA ASN A 124 0.91 -3.25 28.74
C ASN A 124 -0.40 -3.55 29.49
N ASN A 125 -1.56 -3.37 28.85
CA ASN A 125 -2.85 -3.71 29.45
C ASN A 125 -2.95 -5.21 29.76
N ARG A 126 -2.47 -6.07 28.84
CA ARG A 126 -2.40 -7.52 29.07
C ARG A 126 -1.49 -7.87 30.24
N LEU A 127 -0.33 -7.23 30.36
CA LEU A 127 0.58 -7.44 31.48
C LEU A 127 -0.04 -7.03 32.83
N ILE A 128 -0.75 -5.89 32.87
CA ILE A 128 -1.45 -5.43 34.08
C ILE A 128 -2.50 -6.45 34.51
N ASN A 129 -3.31 -6.95 33.57
CA ASN A 129 -4.33 -7.96 33.85
C ASN A 129 -3.72 -9.26 34.39
N LEU A 130 -2.63 -9.75 33.77
CA LEU A 130 -1.93 -10.95 34.24
C LEU A 130 -1.35 -10.77 35.64
N ARG A 131 -0.76 -9.60 35.94
CA ARG A 131 -0.27 -9.30 37.29
C ARG A 131 -1.38 -9.29 38.33
N LYS A 132 -2.55 -8.75 37.98
CA LYS A 132 -3.72 -8.76 38.85
C LYS A 132 -4.21 -10.19 39.13
N GLN A 133 -4.31 -11.02 38.10
CA GLN A 133 -4.69 -12.43 38.24
C GLN A 133 -3.70 -13.22 39.09
N ALA A 134 -2.39 -12.98 38.93
CA ALA A 134 -1.37 -13.63 39.74
C ALA A 134 -1.49 -13.26 41.24
N ALA A 135 -1.70 -11.98 41.55
CA ALA A 135 -1.90 -11.52 42.92
C ALA A 135 -3.17 -12.12 43.56
N GLU A 136 -4.27 -12.22 42.80
CA GLU A 136 -5.51 -12.85 43.26
C GLU A 136 -5.31 -14.34 43.57
N ALA A 137 -4.55 -15.07 42.73
CA ALA A 137 -4.23 -16.48 42.94
C ALA A 137 -3.36 -16.73 44.18
N GLU A 138 -2.40 -15.84 44.49
CA GLU A 138 -1.57 -15.92 45.70
C GLU A 138 -2.38 -15.73 46.99
N THR A 139 -3.42 -14.91 46.96
CA THR A 139 -4.28 -14.68 48.13
C THR A 139 -5.33 -15.76 48.38
N ALA A 140 -5.57 -16.64 47.40
CA ALA A 140 -6.59 -17.69 47.44
C ALA A 140 -6.07 -19.08 47.85
N GLY A 141 -4.75 -19.25 47.93
CA GLY A 141 -4.07 -20.50 48.36
C GLY A 141 -3.47 -20.37 49.75
#